data_AF-A0A840VN80-F1
#
_entry.id   AF-A0A840VN80-F1
#
_cell.length_a   1.000
_cell.length_b   1.000
_cell.length_c   1.000
_cell.angle_alpha   90.00
_cell.angle_beta   90.00
_cell.angle_gamma   90.00
#
_symmetry.space_group_name_H-M   'P 1'
#
loop_
_entity.id
_entity.type
_entity.pdbx_description
1 polymer ?
#
loop_
_entity_poly.entity_id
_entity_poly.type
_entity_poly.pdbx_seq_one_letter_code
_entity_poly.pdbx_strand_id
1 'polypeptide(L)'
;MTDENENTEDWRVRAESAEAALSQMQAQMAARVAQAELKAEAVRAGMIDLDGLKLIDVASIRLNQNGEVEDAASLLVRMKREKPWLFGTAVSSSAAATPPRPEPPRSRHANELSHEEWLNARAALIRRR
;
A
#
# COMPACT_ATOMS: atom_id res chain seq x y z
N MET A 1 35.32 26.61 -51.07
CA MET A 1 34.45 25.40 -51.18
C MET A 1 34.66 24.45 -49.99
N THR A 2 35.28 24.91 -48.89
CA THR A 2 35.54 24.14 -47.67
C THR A 2 34.58 24.54 -46.54
N ASP A 3 34.18 25.80 -46.46
CA ASP A 3 33.35 26.34 -45.37
C ASP A 3 31.91 25.78 -45.33
N GLU A 4 31.33 25.41 -46.48
CA GLU A 4 29.98 24.80 -46.52
C GLU A 4 29.98 23.35 -46.02
N ASN A 5 31.09 22.63 -46.20
CA ASN A 5 31.26 21.26 -45.70
C ASN A 5 31.54 21.25 -44.19
N GLU A 6 32.32 22.20 -43.67
CA GLU A 6 32.53 22.33 -42.23
C GLU A 6 31.24 22.66 -41.49
N ASN A 7 30.42 23.57 -42.02
CA ASN A 7 29.16 23.97 -41.39
C ASN A 7 28.14 22.80 -41.38
N THR A 8 28.09 21.99 -42.44
CA THR A 8 27.17 20.83 -42.52
C THR A 8 27.56 19.70 -41.56
N GLU A 9 28.84 19.41 -41.38
CA GLU A 9 29.27 18.42 -40.38
C GLU A 9 29.06 18.92 -38.95
N ASP A 10 29.23 20.21 -38.70
CA ASP A 10 28.91 20.84 -37.42
C ASP A 10 27.41 20.67 -37.06
N TRP A 11 26.51 20.81 -38.04
CA TRP A 11 25.07 20.59 -37.83
C TRP A 11 24.73 19.12 -37.55
N ARG A 12 25.39 18.17 -38.22
CA ARG A 12 25.17 16.74 -38.00
C ARG A 12 25.68 16.28 -36.65
N VAL A 13 26.87 16.72 -36.25
CA VAL A 13 27.41 16.42 -34.91
C VAL A 13 26.50 17.00 -33.83
N ARG A 14 26.00 18.23 -34.01
CA ARG A 14 25.01 18.82 -33.09
C ARG A 14 23.70 18.02 -33.06
N ALA A 15 23.17 17.61 -34.21
CA ALA A 15 21.95 16.80 -34.30
C ALA A 15 22.13 15.43 -33.62
N GLU A 16 23.21 14.71 -33.91
CA GLU A 16 23.53 13.42 -33.28
C GLU A 16 23.70 13.56 -31.76
N SER A 17 24.37 14.62 -31.29
CA SER A 17 24.51 14.88 -29.86
C SER A 17 23.16 15.18 -29.18
N ALA A 18 22.26 15.89 -29.86
CA ALA A 18 20.93 16.18 -29.36
C ALA A 18 20.05 14.92 -29.33
N GLU A 19 20.11 14.08 -30.35
CA GLU A 19 19.41 12.78 -30.39
C GLU A 19 19.92 11.83 -29.30
N ALA A 20 21.25 11.76 -29.11
CA ALA A 20 21.85 10.98 -28.03
C ALA A 20 21.38 11.48 -26.66
N ALA A 21 21.38 12.80 -26.43
CA ALA A 21 20.90 13.39 -25.19
C ALA A 21 19.40 13.10 -24.96
N LEU A 22 18.57 13.22 -26.00
CA LEU A 22 17.14 12.90 -25.93
C LEU A 22 16.90 11.43 -25.59
N SER A 23 17.62 10.50 -26.24
CA SER A 23 17.50 9.07 -25.99
C SER A 23 17.89 8.71 -24.54
N GLN A 24 18.97 9.31 -24.02
CA GLN A 24 19.38 9.12 -22.63
C GLN A 24 18.35 9.68 -21.66
N MET A 25 17.80 10.87 -21.94
CA MET A 25 16.79 11.49 -21.08
C MET A 25 15.50 10.67 -21.07
N GLN A 26 15.07 10.17 -22.23
CA GLN A 26 13.92 9.28 -22.34
C GLN A 26 14.12 7.99 -21.55
N ALA A 27 15.29 7.34 -21.67
CA ALA A 27 15.61 6.14 -20.91
C ALA A 27 15.60 6.39 -19.39
N GLN A 28 16.17 7.50 -18.94
CA GLN A 28 16.16 7.88 -17.52
C GLN A 28 14.74 8.16 -17.00
N MET A 29 13.91 8.86 -17.79
CA MET A 29 12.53 9.14 -17.43
C MET A 29 11.69 7.87 -17.37
N ALA A 30 11.83 6.98 -18.36
CA ALA A 30 11.15 5.69 -18.37
C ALA A 30 11.51 4.85 -17.14
N ALA A 31 12.80 4.78 -16.79
CA ALA A 31 13.25 4.06 -15.59
C ALA A 31 12.66 4.64 -14.29
N ARG A 32 12.55 5.98 -14.19
CA ARG A 32 11.95 6.65 -13.03
C ARG A 32 10.44 6.38 -12.93
N VAL A 33 9.73 6.43 -14.05
CA VAL A 33 8.29 6.12 -14.12
C VAL A 33 8.06 4.66 -13.73
N ALA A 34 8.84 3.71 -14.27
CA ALA A 34 8.76 2.30 -13.90
C ALA A 34 8.92 2.08 -12.39
N GLN A 35 9.91 2.73 -11.77
CA GLN A 35 10.12 2.63 -10.33
C GLN A 35 8.99 3.24 -9.52
N ALA A 36 8.41 4.35 -9.98
CA ALA A 36 7.28 5.00 -9.31
C ALA A 36 6.03 4.10 -9.36
N GLU A 37 5.71 3.54 -10.52
CA GLU A 37 4.57 2.65 -10.71
C GLU A 37 4.72 1.36 -9.89
N LEU A 38 5.92 0.74 -9.93
CA LEU A 38 6.19 -0.45 -9.14
C LEU A 38 6.04 -0.19 -7.63
N LYS A 39 6.50 0.98 -7.15
CA LYS A 39 6.31 1.39 -5.76
C LYS A 39 4.83 1.60 -5.43
N ALA A 40 4.08 2.25 -6.31
CA ALA A 40 2.66 2.47 -6.12
C ALA A 40 1.89 1.15 -6.02
N GLU A 41 2.20 0.18 -6.89
CA GLU A 41 1.62 -1.16 -6.84
C GLU A 41 2.04 -1.92 -5.58
N ALA A 42 3.31 -1.82 -5.17
CA ALA A 42 3.81 -2.47 -3.96
C ALA A 42 3.11 -1.97 -2.69
N VAL A 43 2.92 -0.65 -2.58
CA VAL A 43 2.16 -0.04 -1.48
C VAL A 43 0.70 -0.51 -1.52
N ARG A 44 0.08 -0.53 -2.70
CA ARG A 44 -1.29 -1.04 -2.89
C ARG A 44 -1.43 -2.51 -2.48
N ALA A 45 -0.41 -3.32 -2.74
CA ALA A 45 -0.34 -4.73 -2.34
C ALA A 45 -0.05 -4.94 -0.84
N GLY A 46 0.20 -3.86 -0.09
CA GLY A 46 0.47 -3.90 1.34
C GLY A 46 1.91 -4.28 1.68
N MET A 47 2.88 -3.97 0.80
CA MET A 47 4.30 -4.14 1.10
C MET A 47 4.71 -3.18 2.23
N ILE A 48 5.27 -3.72 3.31
CA ILE A 48 5.82 -2.93 4.42
C ILE A 48 7.22 -2.45 4.08
N ASP A 49 8.03 -3.36 3.53
CA ASP A 49 9.43 -3.10 3.22
C ASP A 49 9.63 -2.90 1.72
N LEU A 50 9.61 -1.64 1.30
CA LEU A 50 9.81 -1.23 -0.10
C LEU A 50 11.24 -1.49 -0.60
N ASP A 51 12.21 -1.68 0.29
CA ASP A 51 13.56 -2.06 -0.13
C ASP A 51 13.58 -3.48 -0.71
N GLY A 52 12.57 -4.30 -0.42
CA GLY A 52 12.36 -5.59 -1.06
C GLY A 52 12.20 -5.52 -2.59
N LEU A 53 11.83 -4.36 -3.15
CA LEU A 53 11.76 -4.16 -4.60
C LEU A 53 13.12 -4.25 -5.29
N LYS A 54 14.22 -4.02 -4.55
CA LYS A 54 15.59 -4.18 -5.07
C LYS A 54 15.94 -5.64 -5.37
N LEU A 55 15.17 -6.58 -4.85
CA LEU A 55 15.32 -8.02 -5.13
C LEU A 55 14.70 -8.42 -6.48
N ILE A 56 13.95 -7.52 -7.10
CA ILE A 56 13.35 -7.73 -8.41
C ILE A 56 14.38 -7.37 -9.48
N ASP A 57 14.52 -8.21 -10.49
CA ASP A 57 15.32 -7.89 -11.67
C ASP A 57 14.62 -6.81 -12.50
N VAL A 58 14.96 -5.55 -12.23
CA VAL A 58 14.38 -4.37 -12.88
C VAL A 58 14.63 -4.36 -14.39
N ALA A 59 15.68 -5.03 -14.89
CA ALA A 59 15.97 -5.11 -16.32
C ALA A 59 14.97 -5.99 -17.09
N SER A 60 14.29 -6.90 -16.40
CA SER A 60 13.25 -7.78 -16.97
C SER A 60 11.87 -7.13 -17.03
N ILE A 61 11.71 -5.96 -16.39
CA ILE A 61 10.42 -5.28 -16.26
C ILE A 61 10.13 -4.49 -17.54
N ARG A 62 8.99 -4.80 -18.17
CA ARG A 62 8.50 -4.07 -19.35
C ARG A 62 7.46 -3.03 -18.94
N LEU A 63 7.59 -1.85 -19.56
CA LEU A 63 6.59 -0.80 -19.49
C LEU A 63 5.63 -0.92 -20.67
N ASN A 64 4.33 -0.76 -20.41
CA ASN A 64 3.33 -0.60 -21.45
C ASN A 64 3.35 0.83 -22.03
N GLN A 65 2.50 1.08 -23.02
CA GLN A 65 2.38 2.40 -23.67
C GLN A 65 1.91 3.51 -22.72
N ASN A 66 1.31 3.16 -21.58
CA ASN A 66 0.86 4.09 -20.56
C ASN A 66 1.93 4.40 -19.51
N GLY A 67 3.10 3.74 -19.59
CA GLY A 67 4.16 3.84 -18.59
C GLY A 67 3.93 2.97 -17.35
N GLU A 68 2.96 2.05 -17.39
CA GLU A 68 2.69 1.09 -16.31
C GLU A 68 3.51 -0.18 -16.52
N VAL A 69 3.81 -0.89 -15.44
CA VAL A 69 4.52 -2.17 -15.49
C VAL A 69 3.52 -3.30 -15.82
N GLU A 70 3.67 -3.96 -16.97
CA GLU A 70 2.68 -4.92 -17.52
C GLU A 70 2.27 -6.03 -16.54
N ASP A 71 3.23 -6.56 -15.77
CA ASP A 71 3.01 -7.71 -14.87
C ASP A 71 3.21 -7.39 -13.39
N ALA A 72 3.08 -6.12 -12.99
CA ALA A 72 3.39 -5.67 -11.62
C ALA A 72 2.60 -6.44 -10.54
N ALA A 73 1.30 -6.59 -10.75
CA ALA A 73 0.42 -7.29 -9.82
C ALA A 73 0.78 -8.77 -9.69
N SER A 74 1.02 -9.45 -10.81
CA SER A 74 1.43 -10.86 -10.86
C SER A 74 2.77 -11.07 -10.15
N LEU A 75 3.72 -10.15 -10.35
CA LEU A 75 5.02 -10.16 -9.71
C LEU A 75 4.91 -10.00 -8.20
N LEU A 76 4.10 -9.06 -7.72
CA LEU A 76 3.89 -8.83 -6.29
C LEU A 76 3.14 -9.99 -5.62
N VAL A 77 2.19 -10.63 -6.31
CA VAL A 77 1.54 -11.86 -5.82
C VAL A 77 2.56 -12.98 -5.64
N ARG A 78 3.48 -13.15 -6.59
CA ARG A 78 4.58 -14.12 -6.49
C ARG A 78 5.52 -13.78 -5.32
N MET A 79 5.94 -12.51 -5.20
CA MET A 79 6.74 -12.06 -4.06
C MET A 79 6.05 -12.30 -2.73
N LYS A 80 4.73 -12.11 -2.65
CA LYS A 80 3.96 -12.37 -1.43
C LYS A 80 3.97 -13.84 -1.03
N ARG A 81 4.09 -14.76 -1.99
CA ARG A 81 4.24 -16.20 -1.74
C ARG A 81 5.66 -16.57 -1.33
N GLU A 82 6.66 -16.05 -2.04
CA GLU A 82 8.08 -16.38 -1.81
C GLU A 82 8.67 -15.69 -0.57
N LYS A 83 8.22 -14.46 -0.30
CA LYS A 83 8.71 -13.59 0.77
C LYS A 83 7.55 -12.90 1.48
N PRO A 84 6.71 -13.66 2.22
CA PRO A 84 5.54 -13.09 2.89
C PRO A 84 5.89 -11.98 3.88
N TRP A 85 7.08 -12.04 4.49
CA TRP A 85 7.58 -11.07 5.48
C TRP A 85 7.81 -9.65 4.92
N LEU A 86 7.86 -9.47 3.60
CA LEU A 86 7.89 -8.15 2.97
C LEU A 86 6.52 -7.45 2.99
N PHE A 87 5.44 -8.20 3.21
CA PHE A 87 4.07 -7.73 3.15
C PHE A 87 3.43 -7.75 4.53
N GLY A 88 2.67 -6.73 4.84
CA GLY A 88 1.89 -6.67 6.05
C GLY A 88 0.62 -7.50 5.95
N THR A 89 0.17 -8.01 7.10
CA THR A 89 -1.26 -8.18 7.30
C THR A 89 -1.89 -6.79 7.19
N ALA A 90 -2.87 -6.61 6.30
CA ALA A 90 -3.65 -5.39 6.22
C ALA A 90 -4.43 -5.22 7.52
N VAL A 91 -3.79 -4.66 8.56
CA VAL A 91 -4.47 -4.23 9.77
C VAL A 91 -5.03 -2.85 9.42
N SER A 92 -6.28 -2.82 9.00
CA SER A 92 -6.97 -1.56 8.79
C SER A 92 -7.02 -0.82 10.12
N SER A 93 -6.32 0.31 10.23
CA SER A 93 -6.38 1.20 11.39
C SER A 93 -7.75 1.88 11.55
N SER A 94 -8.65 1.71 10.57
CA SER A 94 -10.04 2.18 10.60
C SER A 94 -11.08 1.11 10.95
N ALA A 95 -10.65 -0.10 11.36
CA ALA A 95 -11.60 -1.06 11.92
C ALA A 95 -12.15 -0.49 13.24
N ALA A 96 -13.39 0.00 13.19
CA ALA A 96 -14.10 0.44 14.37
C ALA A 96 -14.09 -0.71 15.39
N ALA A 97 -13.48 -0.47 16.56
CA ALA A 97 -13.50 -1.43 17.65
C ALA A 97 -14.97 -1.78 17.91
N THR A 98 -15.32 -3.07 17.77
CA THR A 98 -16.67 -3.52 18.08
C THR A 98 -16.92 -3.18 19.55
N PRO A 99 -17.89 -2.32 19.89
CA PRO A 99 -18.16 -2.00 21.29
C PRO A 99 -18.49 -3.30 22.02
N PRO A 100 -18.04 -3.46 23.28
CA PRO A 100 -18.39 -4.65 24.05
C PRO A 100 -19.91 -4.76 24.13
N ARG A 101 -20.43 -5.99 24.04
CA ARG A 101 -21.88 -6.22 24.16
C ARG A 101 -22.34 -5.70 25.52
N PRO A 102 -23.46 -4.97 25.61
CA PRO A 102 -23.98 -4.48 26.88
C PRO A 102 -24.21 -5.67 27.82
N GLU A 103 -23.60 -5.62 29.00
CA GLU A 103 -23.77 -6.66 30.01
C GLU A 103 -25.23 -6.68 30.49
N PRO A 104 -25.85 -7.88 30.59
CA PRO A 104 -27.18 -7.97 31.18
C PRO A 104 -27.14 -7.49 32.64
N PRO A 105 -28.23 -6.89 33.15
CA PRO A 105 -28.27 -6.40 34.52
C PRO A 105 -28.01 -7.56 35.49
N ARG A 106 -26.91 -7.48 36.25
CA ARG A 106 -26.57 -8.46 37.29
C ARG A 106 -27.58 -8.39 38.44
N SER A 107 -27.95 -9.54 38.99
CA SER A 107 -28.65 -9.58 40.28
C SER A 107 -27.71 -9.07 41.38
N ARG A 108 -28.15 -8.03 42.09
CA ARG A 108 -27.39 -7.48 43.23
C ARG A 108 -27.57 -8.37 44.46
N HIS A 109 -26.50 -8.52 45.24
CA HIS A 109 -26.58 -9.25 46.51
C HIS A 109 -27.35 -8.44 47.55
N ALA A 110 -27.95 -9.12 48.54
CA ALA A 110 -28.69 -8.46 49.63
C ALA A 110 -27.84 -7.44 50.40
N ASN A 111 -26.52 -7.66 50.48
CA ASN A 111 -25.58 -6.77 51.14
C ASN A 111 -25.27 -5.50 50.34
N GLU A 112 -25.64 -5.45 49.06
CA GLU A 112 -25.45 -4.29 48.18
C GLU A 112 -26.70 -3.39 48.11
N LEU A 113 -27.82 -3.82 48.69
CA LEU A 113 -29.08 -3.09 48.70
C LEU A 113 -29.22 -2.34 50.03
N SER A 114 -29.77 -1.12 49.99
CA SER A 114 -30.26 -0.49 51.21
C SER A 114 -31.42 -1.30 51.80
N HIS A 115 -31.72 -1.08 53.08
CA HIS A 115 -32.79 -1.82 53.75
C HIS A 115 -34.16 -1.65 53.06
N GLU A 116 -34.47 -0.43 52.62
CA GLU A 116 -35.72 -0.11 51.91
C GLU A 116 -35.79 -0.79 50.53
N GLU A 117 -34.69 -0.78 49.78
CA GLU A 117 -34.60 -1.44 48.47
C GLU A 117 -34.74 -2.96 48.61
N TRP A 118 -34.15 -3.54 49.66
CA TRP A 118 -34.27 -4.96 49.95
C TRP A 118 -35.70 -5.37 50.29
N LEU A 119 -36.41 -4.59 51.11
CA LEU A 119 -37.82 -4.84 51.44
C LEU A 119 -38.69 -4.81 50.18
N ASN A 120 -38.48 -3.82 49.31
CA ASN A 120 -39.21 -3.70 48.04
C ASN A 120 -38.90 -4.86 47.09
N ALA A 121 -37.62 -5.25 46.95
CA ALA A 121 -37.21 -6.38 46.12
C ALA A 121 -37.79 -7.71 46.65
N ARG A 122 -37.80 -7.90 47.98
CA ARG A 122 -38.39 -9.08 48.63
C ARG A 122 -39.90 -9.13 48.43
N ALA A 123 -40.60 -8.01 48.57
CA ALA A 123 -42.04 -7.93 48.33
C ALA A 123 -42.39 -8.25 46.87
N ALA A 124 -41.59 -7.76 45.91
CA ALA A 124 -41.75 -8.05 44.50
C ALA A 124 -41.57 -9.55 44.17
N LEU A 125 -40.62 -10.23 44.81
CA LEU A 125 -40.42 -11.67 44.66
C LEU A 125 -41.60 -12.49 45.21
N ILE A 126 -42.15 -12.10 46.36
CA ILE A 126 -43.30 -12.79 46.97
C ILE A 126 -44.55 -12.60 46.12
N ARG A 127 -44.75 -11.42 45.52
CA ARG A 127 -45.91 -11.11 44.66
C ARG A 127 -45.90 -11.83 43.31
N ARG A 128 -44.73 -12.25 42.84
CA ARG A 128 -44.56 -12.93 41.55
C ARG A 128 -44.72 -14.46 41.65
N ARG A 129 -44.91 -14.99 42.87
CA ARG A 129 -45.20 -16.40 43.14
C ARG A 129 -46.70 -16.63 43.22
#